data_AF-A0A970T7N4-F1
#
_entry.id   AF-A0A970T7N4-F1
#
_cell.length_a   1.000
_cell.length_b   1.000
_cell.length_c   1.000
_cell.angle_alpha   90.00
_cell.angle_beta   90.00
_cell.angle_gamma   90.00
#
_symmetry.space_group_name_H-M   'P 1'
#
loop_
_entity.id
_entity.type
_entity.pdbx_description
1 polymer ?
#
loop_
_entity_poly.entity_id
_entity_poly.type
_entity_poly.pdbx_seq_one_letter_code
_entity_poly.pdbx_strand_id
1 'polypeptide(L)'
;VGKPKLDIEKASGNSFVVTVKKVSRGSSPEDARRIAEDIIYNFEEMDSILIFEPYFLIDKNQKWRNQEVEITIKVPDNKSVHLSQKMKDIIYDIENVTNTMDK
;
A
#
# COMPACT_ATOMS: atom_id res chain seq x y z
N VAL A 1 12.53 -9.28 -4.22
CA VAL A 1 11.47 -8.68 -3.37
C VAL A 1 11.39 -7.21 -3.70
N GLY A 2 10.21 -6.60 -3.61
CA GLY A 2 10.03 -5.16 -3.84
C GLY A 2 9.43 -4.46 -2.64
N LYS A 3 9.57 -3.14 -2.57
CA LYS A 3 8.92 -2.32 -1.54
C LYS A 3 7.56 -1.83 -2.06
N PRO A 4 6.47 -2.00 -1.30
CA PRO A 4 5.19 -1.38 -1.64
C PRO A 4 5.29 0.14 -1.46
N LYS A 5 4.40 0.87 -2.12
CA LYS A 5 4.17 2.30 -1.90
C LYS A 5 2.88 2.47 -1.13
N LEU A 6 2.92 3.25 -0.06
CA LEU A 6 1.75 3.57 0.74
C LEU A 6 1.42 5.05 0.61
N ASP A 7 0.16 5.31 0.28
CA ASP A 7 -0.44 6.63 0.14
C ASP A 7 -1.68 6.74 1.05
N ILE A 8 -1.90 7.93 1.59
CA ILE A 8 -3.06 8.24 2.42
C ILE A 8 -3.90 9.28 1.70
N GLU A 9 -5.18 8.96 1.50
CA GLU A 9 -6.13 9.84 0.84
C GLU A 9 -7.31 10.14 1.76
N LYS A 10 -8.01 11.24 1.47
CA LYS A 10 -9.27 11.55 2.15
C LYS A 10 -10.38 10.61 1.67
N ALA A 11 -11.10 9.99 2.60
CA ALA A 11 -12.28 9.20 2.29
C ALA A 11 -13.48 10.10 1.96
N SER A 12 -14.28 9.70 0.96
CA SER A 12 -15.54 10.38 0.64
C SER A 12 -16.68 10.05 1.62
N GLY A 13 -16.50 9.03 2.48
CA GLY A 13 -17.50 8.57 3.44
C GLY A 13 -17.00 8.61 4.89
N ASN A 14 -17.73 7.96 5.80
CA ASN A 14 -17.42 7.95 7.24
C ASN A 14 -16.59 6.74 7.71
N SER A 15 -16.21 5.86 6.78
CA SER A 15 -15.49 4.62 7.06
C SER A 15 -14.07 4.68 6.51
N PHE A 16 -13.15 4.00 7.20
CA PHE A 16 -11.83 3.73 6.67
C PHE A 16 -11.94 2.74 5.52
N VAL A 17 -11.13 2.93 4.48
CA VAL A 17 -11.04 1.97 3.35
C VAL A 17 -9.57 1.76 3.03
N VAL A 18 -9.14 0.50 3.02
CA VAL A 18 -7.80 0.11 2.57
C VAL A 18 -7.94 -0.52 1.20
N THR A 19 -7.16 -0.04 0.22
CA THR A 19 -7.11 -0.60 -1.12
C THR A 19 -5.69 -1.02 -1.44
N VAL A 20 -5.52 -2.25 -1.92
CA VAL A 20 -4.24 -2.77 -2.40
C VAL A 20 -4.35 -2.99 -3.90
N LYS A 21 -3.56 -2.24 -4.66
CA LYS A 21 -3.50 -2.34 -6.11
C LYS A 21 -2.17 -2.96 -6.51
N LYS A 22 -2.25 -4.04 -7.27
CA LYS A 22 -1.10 -4.76 -7.82
C LYS A 22 -0.98 -4.42 -9.30
N VAL A 23 0.21 -4.02 -9.73
CA VAL A 23 0.48 -3.59 -11.10
C VAL A 23 1.67 -4.37 -11.64
N SER A 24 1.64 -4.69 -12.93
CA SER A 24 2.80 -5.24 -13.62
C SER A 24 2.78 -4.86 -15.11
N ARG A 25 3.90 -5.05 -15.80
CA ARG A 25 3.96 -5.01 -17.27
C ARG A 25 3.92 -6.43 -17.83
N GLY A 26 3.14 -6.61 -18.88
CA GLY A 26 3.06 -7.84 -19.66
C GLY A 26 3.09 -7.54 -21.15
N SER A 27 3.21 -8.60 -21.95
CA SER A 27 3.14 -8.47 -23.41
C SER A 27 1.71 -8.16 -23.90
N SER A 28 0.70 -8.32 -23.05
CA SER A 28 -0.70 -7.99 -23.30
C SER A 28 -1.38 -7.62 -21.98
N PRO A 29 -2.54 -6.94 -22.00
CA PRO A 29 -3.27 -6.58 -20.78
C PRO A 29 -3.61 -7.79 -19.90
N GLU A 30 -3.99 -8.92 -20.51
CA GLU A 30 -4.30 -10.17 -19.82
C GLU A 30 -3.04 -10.77 -19.15
N ASP A 31 -1.90 -10.76 -19.84
CA ASP A 31 -0.63 -11.22 -19.29
C ASP A 31 -0.14 -10.32 -18.14
N ALA A 32 -0.27 -9.00 -18.30
CA ALA A 32 0.05 -8.03 -17.23
C ALA A 32 -0.84 -8.24 -16.00
N ARG A 33 -2.12 -8.56 -16.21
CA ARG A 33 -3.05 -8.88 -15.12
C ARG A 33 -2.62 -10.16 -14.41
N ARG A 34 -2.36 -11.24 -15.15
CA ARG A 34 -1.92 -12.52 -14.60
C ARG A 34 -0.63 -12.37 -13.76
N ILE A 35 0.37 -11.66 -14.29
CA ILE A 35 1.62 -11.39 -13.57
C ILE A 35 1.38 -10.52 -12.31
N ALA A 36 0.45 -9.57 -12.36
CA ALA A 36 0.10 -8.76 -11.20
C ALA A 36 -0.63 -9.57 -10.12
N GLU A 37 -1.47 -10.53 -10.52
CA GLU A 37 -2.16 -11.46 -9.61
C GLU A 37 -1.17 -12.40 -8.90
N ASP A 38 -0.07 -12.76 -9.55
CA ASP A 38 1.04 -13.56 -8.97
C ASP A 38 1.86 -12.80 -7.91
N ILE A 39 1.67 -11.48 -7.75
CA ILE A 39 2.35 -10.71 -6.70
C ILE A 39 1.77 -11.09 -5.34
N ILE A 40 2.63 -11.52 -4.42
CA ILE A 40 2.25 -11.88 -3.05
C ILE A 40 2.53 -10.68 -2.15
N TYR A 41 1.48 -10.15 -1.54
CA TYR A 41 1.55 -9.09 -0.56
C TYR A 41 0.49 -9.32 0.51
N ASN A 42 0.88 -9.34 1.77
CA ASN A 42 -0.02 -9.52 2.90
C ASN A 42 -0.03 -8.28 3.78
N PHE A 43 -1.16 -8.08 4.43
CA PHE A 43 -1.33 -7.13 5.51
C PHE A 43 -2.31 -7.74 6.51
N GLU A 44 -2.19 -7.36 7.77
CA GLU A 44 -3.04 -7.84 8.85
C GLU A 44 -3.85 -6.67 9.42
N GLU A 45 -5.14 -6.91 9.65
CA GLU A 45 -6.02 -6.00 10.36
C GLU A 45 -6.34 -6.59 11.74
N MET A 46 -5.96 -5.85 12.78
CA MET A 46 -6.20 -6.20 14.18
C MET A 46 -6.93 -5.05 14.87
N ASP A 47 -8.25 -5.13 14.94
CA ASP A 47 -9.14 -4.10 15.51
C ASP A 47 -8.98 -2.72 14.84
N SER A 48 -8.13 -1.86 15.41
CA SER A 48 -7.83 -0.51 14.92
C SER A 48 -6.38 -0.37 14.44
N ILE A 49 -5.66 -1.49 14.33
CA ILE A 49 -4.25 -1.57 13.94
C ILE A 49 -4.18 -2.25 12.58
N LEU A 50 -3.52 -1.60 11.63
CA LEU A 50 -3.17 -2.17 10.34
C LEU A 50 -1.66 -2.43 10.31
N ILE A 51 -1.28 -3.68 10.06
CA ILE A 51 0.11 -4.11 9.97
C ILE A 51 0.41 -4.46 8.52
N PHE A 52 1.25 -3.63 7.89
CA PHE A 52 1.64 -3.80 6.50
C PHE A 52 2.99 -4.50 6.43
N GLU A 53 3.11 -5.53 5.59
CA GLU A 53 4.41 -6.11 5.32
C GLU A 53 5.30 -5.08 4.60
N PRO A 54 6.60 -4.99 4.95
CA PRO A 54 7.52 -4.01 4.36
C PRO A 54 7.92 -4.35 2.92
N TYR A 55 7.65 -5.58 2.47
CA TYR A 55 8.02 -6.05 1.15
C TYR A 55 6.92 -6.92 0.54
N PHE A 56 6.78 -6.85 -0.77
CA PHE A 56 6.04 -7.84 -1.54
C PHE A 56 7.00 -8.84 -2.20
N LEU A 57 6.49 -10.04 -2.42
CA LEU A 57 7.21 -11.12 -3.07
C LEU A 57 6.66 -11.32 -4.49
N ILE A 58 7.57 -11.73 -5.36
CA ILE A 58 7.24 -12.25 -6.69
C ILE A 58 7.75 -13.68 -6.76
N ASP A 59 7.09 -14.52 -7.54
CA ASP A 59 7.55 -15.89 -7.76
C ASP A 59 8.99 -15.89 -8.31
N LYS A 60 9.85 -16.78 -7.78
CA LYS A 60 11.27 -16.81 -8.15
C LYS A 60 11.51 -17.16 -9.62
N ASN A 61 10.54 -17.79 -10.27
CA ASN A 61 10.60 -18.14 -11.68
C ASN A 61 10.08 -17.01 -12.60
N GLN A 62 9.51 -15.95 -12.03
CA GLN A 62 9.01 -14.79 -12.78
C GLN A 62 10.10 -13.73 -12.96
N LYS A 63 10.13 -13.13 -14.15
CA LYS A 63 11.01 -11.98 -14.43
C LYS A 63 10.47 -10.72 -13.76
N TRP A 64 11.38 -9.84 -13.34
CA TRP A 64 11.01 -8.49 -12.95
C TRP A 64 10.49 -7.73 -14.18
N ARG A 65 9.25 -7.25 -14.11
CA ARG A 65 8.50 -6.57 -15.17
C ARG A 65 7.85 -5.30 -14.65
N ASN A 66 8.56 -4.56 -13.80
CA ASN A 66 8.01 -3.41 -13.07
C ASN A 66 6.74 -3.81 -12.30
N GLN A 67 6.82 -4.91 -11.55
CA GLN A 67 5.80 -5.24 -10.58
C GLN A 67 5.81 -4.19 -9.47
N GLU A 68 4.63 -3.65 -9.14
CA GLU A 68 4.43 -2.64 -8.11
C GLU A 68 3.22 -3.01 -7.25
N VAL A 69 3.30 -2.66 -5.97
CA VAL A 69 2.18 -2.75 -5.02
C VAL A 69 1.94 -1.34 -4.49
N GLU A 70 0.76 -0.83 -4.75
CA GLU A 70 0.28 0.48 -4.32
C GLU A 70 -0.80 0.25 -3.24
N ILE A 71 -0.61 0.84 -2.08
CA ILE A 71 -1.50 0.73 -0.92
C ILE A 71 -2.10 2.11 -0.70
N THR A 72 -3.41 2.18 -0.67
CA THR A 72 -4.14 3.44 -0.46
C THR A 72 -5.01 3.30 0.77
N ILE A 73 -4.75 4.14 1.77
CA ILE A 73 -5.57 4.23 2.98
C ILE A 73 -6.45 5.46 2.89
N LYS A 74 -7.76 5.26 2.80
CA LYS A 74 -8.74 6.34 2.81
C LYS A 74 -9.18 6.64 4.23
N VAL A 75 -8.92 7.87 4.68
CA VAL A 75 -9.20 8.35 6.04
C VAL A 75 -10.35 9.36 6.00
N PRO A 76 -11.45 9.15 6.74
CA PRO A 76 -12.54 10.12 6.82
C PRO A 76 -12.14 11.36 7.61
N ASP A 77 -12.70 12.53 7.29
CA ASP A 77 -12.31 13.83 7.88
C ASP A 77 -12.31 13.88 9.42
N ASN A 78 -13.16 13.10 10.06
CA ASN A 78 -13.34 13.10 11.52
C ASN A 78 -12.48 12.05 12.23
N LYS A 79 -11.50 11.45 11.55
CA LYS A 79 -10.62 10.44 12.15
C LYS A 79 -9.16 10.70 11.79
N SER A 80 -8.26 10.18 12.62
CA SER A 80 -6.81 10.33 12.44
C SER A 80 -6.16 8.95 12.40
N VAL A 81 -5.07 8.85 11.65
CA VAL A 81 -4.22 7.65 11.60
C VAL A 81 -2.89 7.96 12.26
N HIS A 82 -2.38 7.04 13.08
CA HIS A 82 -1.06 7.15 13.68
C HIS A 82 -0.13 6.18 12.98
N LEU A 83 1.02 6.68 12.52
CA LEU A 83 1.98 5.90 11.77
C LEU A 83 3.16 5.57 12.67
N SER A 84 3.51 4.29 12.69
CA SER A 84 4.69 3.85 13.43
C SER A 84 5.96 4.37 12.75
N GLN A 85 6.99 4.69 13.54
CA GLN A 85 8.31 5.08 13.03
C GLN A 85 8.93 4.03 12.08
N LYS A 86 8.48 2.77 12.18
CA LYS A 86 8.89 1.66 11.29
C LYS A 86 8.29 1.76 9.87
N MET A 87 7.29 2.62 9.65
CA MET A 87 6.64 2.79 8.35
C MET A 87 7.41 3.74 7.41
N LYS A 88 8.48 4.40 7.90
CA LYS A 88 9.35 5.27 7.09
C LYS A 88 9.92 4.60 5.84
N ASP A 89 10.01 3.27 5.85
CA ASP A 89 10.54 2.49 4.72
C ASP A 89 9.55 2.26 3.57
N ILE A 90 8.25 2.45 3.79
CA ILE A 90 7.15 2.18 2.84
C ILE A 90 6.27 3.40 2.51
N ILE A 91 6.34 4.44 3.32
CA ILE A 91 5.61 5.69 3.10
C ILE A 91 6.31 6.49 2.01
N TYR A 92 5.63 6.72 0.88
CA TYR A 92 6.22 7.45 -0.25
C TYR A 92 5.77 8.92 -0.29
N ASP A 93 4.56 9.23 0.17
CA ASP A 93 4.06 10.60 0.23
C ASP A 93 2.95 10.71 1.28
N ILE A 94 3.22 11.46 2.35
CA ILE A 94 2.18 11.90 3.27
C ILE A 94 2.31 13.40 3.31
N GLU A 95 1.46 14.09 2.56
CA GLU A 95 1.12 15.46 2.90
C GLU A 95 0.59 15.44 4.34
N ASN A 96 1.39 15.97 5.27
CA ASN A 96 1.01 16.11 6.66
C ASN A 96 -0.20 17.06 6.75
N VAL A 97 -1.42 16.53 6.63
CA VAL A 97 -2.64 17.30 6.85
C VAL A 97 -2.92 17.49 8.36
N THR A 98 -2.08 16.91 9.21
CA THR A 98 -2.03 17.21 10.63
C THR A 98 -0.79 18.04 10.91
N ASN A 99 -1.02 19.32 11.19
CA ASN A 99 -0.04 20.26 11.75
C ASN A 99 0.33 19.86 13.19
N THR A 100 0.85 18.64 13.37
CA THR A 100 1.27 18.12 14.67
C THR A 100 2.78 18.23 14.72
N MET A 101 3.25 19.17 15.53
CA MET A 101 4.67 19.35 15.84
C MET A 101 5.20 18.09 16.52
N ASP A 102 6.03 17.30 15.83
CA ASP A 102 6.93 16.35 16.48
C ASP A 102 8.01 17.16 17.22
N LYS A 103 8.19 16.90 18.52
CA LYS A 103 9.17 17.54 19.39
C LYS A 103 10.28 16.58 19.77
#